data_AF-A0A820CRE7-F1
#
_entry.id   AF-A0A820CRE7-F1
#
_cell.length_a   1.000
_cell.length_b   1.000
_cell.length_c   1.000
_cell.angle_alpha   90.00
_cell.angle_beta   90.00
_cell.angle_gamma   90.00
#
_symmetry.space_group_name_H-M   'P 1'
#
loop_
_entity.id
_entity.type
_entity.pdbx_description
1 polymer ?
#
loop_
_entity_poly.entity_id
_entity_poly.type
_entity_poly.pdbx_seq_one_letter_code
_entity_poly.pdbx_strand_id
1 'polypeptide(L)'
;VILSDVTVHAIALNKEEQTIYFSQESANKESINHIAKDGQGEAAEVVSSDYIEIIYSLVAMNESLYICDRNRHRVILWSTIEQNFTIIAGGNGSGSRPNELRTPEGIFVDANGDTYVADTLNHRIQLWKNGALEGITVAGNEDSSAGQGLHELHRPKAIFIHEETMFIADSYNNRIVKWKIGDSRGSIIVGSNNTGAGNGLNQLNNPTSLTLDSNGNLYVVNSGNGRVQKYIVDNSLC
;
A
#
# COMPACT_ATOMS: atom_id res chain seq x y z
N VAL A 1 -9.95 -0.11 22.91
CA VAL A 1 -8.64 -0.35 23.55
C VAL A 1 -7.72 0.81 23.19
N ILE A 2 -7.30 1.64 24.16
CA ILE A 2 -6.23 2.62 23.92
C ILE A 2 -4.94 1.92 24.31
N LEU A 3 -4.17 1.50 23.32
CA LEU A 3 -2.84 0.97 23.55
C LEU A 3 -1.93 2.19 23.78
N SER A 4 -1.53 2.45 25.03
CA SER A 4 -0.55 3.50 25.34
C SER A 4 0.84 3.03 24.90
N ASP A 5 1.66 3.95 24.37
CA ASP A 5 3.05 3.70 23.94
C ASP A 5 3.24 2.69 22.80
N VAL A 6 2.31 2.67 21.85
CA VAL A 6 2.46 1.90 20.60
C VAL A 6 2.21 2.75 19.37
N THR A 7 2.91 2.40 18.30
CA THR A 7 2.67 2.96 16.97
C THR A 7 1.93 1.94 16.13
N VAL A 8 0.89 2.39 15.42
CA VAL A 8 0.15 1.58 14.44
C VAL A 8 0.45 2.16 13.06
N HIS A 9 0.99 1.34 12.18
CA HIS A 9 1.39 1.76 10.82
C HIS A 9 0.38 1.28 9.78
N ALA A 10 -0.22 0.11 9.97
CA ALA A 10 -1.19 -0.48 9.05
C ALA A 10 -2.43 -1.01 9.76
N ILE A 11 -3.57 -0.97 9.07
CA ILE A 11 -4.85 -1.52 9.52
C ILE A 11 -5.58 -2.16 8.34
N ALA A 12 -6.23 -3.29 8.58
CA ALA A 12 -7.06 -3.99 7.60
C ALA A 12 -8.35 -4.47 8.26
N LEU A 13 -9.46 -4.39 7.52
CA LEU A 13 -10.75 -4.91 7.94
C LEU A 13 -11.04 -6.21 7.19
N ASN A 14 -11.16 -7.32 7.90
CA ASN A 14 -11.79 -8.53 7.38
C ASN A 14 -13.30 -8.44 7.58
N LYS A 15 -14.05 -8.24 6.49
CA LYS A 15 -15.50 -8.12 6.54
C LYS A 15 -16.21 -9.45 6.78
N GLU A 16 -15.61 -10.57 6.40
CA GLU A 16 -16.24 -11.89 6.56
C GLU A 16 -16.15 -12.34 8.01
N GLU A 17 -14.97 -12.18 8.61
CA GLU A 17 -14.70 -12.54 10.00
C GLU A 17 -15.19 -11.49 11.01
N GLN A 18 -15.59 -10.31 10.54
CA GLN A 18 -15.88 -9.14 11.40
C GLN A 18 -14.71 -8.81 12.34
N THR A 19 -13.50 -8.79 11.78
CA THR A 19 -12.24 -8.61 12.53
C THR A 19 -11.44 -7.45 11.95
N ILE A 20 -10.85 -6.64 12.82
CA ILE A 20 -9.83 -5.64 12.45
C ILE A 20 -8.47 -6.24 12.77
N TYR A 21 -7.58 -6.25 11.79
CA TYR A 21 -6.17 -6.53 11.97
C TYR A 21 -5.39 -5.23 11.92
N PHE A 22 -4.38 -5.07 12.76
CA PHE A 22 -3.55 -3.88 12.79
C PHE A 22 -2.12 -4.22 13.20
N SER A 23 -1.18 -3.46 12.66
CA SER A 23 0.22 -3.54 13.07
C SER A 23 0.42 -2.83 14.41
N GLN A 24 1.38 -3.28 15.21
CA GLN A 24 1.70 -2.69 16.48
C GLN A 24 3.22 -2.74 16.67
N GLU A 25 3.82 -1.56 16.82
CA GLU A 25 5.21 -1.41 17.19
C GLU A 25 5.31 -1.03 18.68
N SER A 26 5.96 -1.89 19.47
CA SER A 26 6.25 -1.65 20.90
C SER A 26 7.67 -2.07 21.23
N ALA A 27 8.44 -1.19 21.89
CA ALA A 27 9.83 -1.47 22.27
C ALA A 27 10.70 -2.03 21.13
N ASN A 28 10.55 -1.48 19.92
CA ASN A 28 11.21 -1.91 18.67
C ASN A 28 10.87 -3.35 18.23
N LYS A 29 9.74 -3.91 18.67
CA LYS A 29 9.19 -5.16 18.16
C LYS A 29 7.87 -4.88 17.45
N GLU A 30 7.76 -5.38 16.22
CA GLU A 30 6.54 -5.30 15.42
C GLU A 30 5.73 -6.59 15.60
N SER A 31 4.42 -6.44 15.76
CA SER A 31 3.48 -7.56 15.67
C SER A 31 2.24 -7.17 14.88
N ILE A 32 1.49 -8.16 14.39
CA ILE A 32 0.13 -7.94 13.90
C ILE A 32 -0.82 -8.52 14.92
N ASN A 33 -1.77 -7.71 15.33
CA ASN A 33 -2.79 -8.06 16.29
C ASN A 33 -4.16 -7.99 15.63
N HIS A 34 -5.13 -8.69 16.20
CA HIS A 34 -6.53 -8.55 15.81
C HIS A 34 -7.40 -8.09 16.97
N ILE A 35 -8.54 -7.51 16.64
CA ILE A 35 -9.63 -7.20 17.56
C ILE A 35 -10.96 -7.36 16.82
N ALA A 36 -12.05 -7.60 17.57
CA ALA A 36 -13.39 -7.57 17.00
C ALA A 36 -13.64 -6.23 16.28
N LYS A 37 -14.39 -6.26 15.17
CA LYS A 37 -14.64 -5.09 14.33
C LYS A 37 -15.39 -3.95 15.03
N ASP A 38 -16.17 -4.25 16.06
CA ASP A 38 -16.80 -3.23 16.90
C ASP A 38 -15.82 -2.55 17.87
N GLY A 39 -14.55 -2.98 17.87
CA GLY A 39 -13.47 -2.45 18.69
C GLY A 39 -13.56 -2.86 20.16
N GLN A 40 -14.45 -3.82 20.49
CA GLN A 40 -14.63 -4.35 21.83
C GLN A 40 -13.71 -5.55 22.07
N GLY A 41 -13.43 -5.82 23.35
CA GLY A 41 -12.56 -6.92 23.77
C GLY A 41 -11.08 -6.54 23.83
N GLU A 42 -10.24 -7.57 24.01
CA GLU A 42 -8.78 -7.44 24.06
C GLU A 42 -8.19 -7.76 22.68
N ALA A 43 -7.14 -7.04 22.31
CA ALA A 43 -6.38 -7.35 21.12
C ALA A 43 -5.51 -8.59 21.37
N ALA A 44 -5.41 -9.47 20.38
CA ALA A 44 -4.58 -10.67 20.44
C ALA A 44 -3.57 -10.70 19.29
N GLU A 45 -2.34 -11.13 19.59
CA GLU A 45 -1.28 -11.27 18.61
C GLU A 45 -1.57 -12.43 17.65
N VAL A 46 -1.33 -12.20 16.36
CA VAL A 46 -1.51 -13.16 15.26
C VAL A 46 -0.19 -13.44 14.55
N VAL A 47 0.67 -12.43 14.42
CA VAL A 47 1.99 -12.54 13.80
C VAL A 47 3.02 -11.85 14.69
N SER A 48 4.05 -12.58 15.11
CA SER A 48 5.10 -12.06 15.97
C SER A 48 6.26 -11.43 15.19
N SER A 49 7.11 -10.68 15.90
CA SER A 49 8.31 -10.01 15.34
C SER A 49 9.34 -10.96 14.72
N ASP A 50 9.25 -12.27 15.02
CA ASP A 50 10.16 -13.26 14.45
C ASP A 50 9.97 -13.39 12.92
N TYR A 51 8.79 -13.02 12.42
CA TYR A 51 8.41 -13.18 11.01
C TYR A 51 8.32 -11.86 10.24
N ILE A 52 8.10 -10.72 10.92
CA ILE A 52 7.83 -9.42 10.28
C ILE A 52 8.66 -8.26 10.85
N GLU A 53 8.92 -7.22 10.07
CA GLU A 53 9.70 -6.05 10.50
C GLU A 53 9.22 -4.76 9.81
N ILE A 54 8.56 -3.89 10.58
CA ILE A 54 7.94 -2.63 10.14
C ILE A 54 6.92 -2.82 9.00
N ILE A 55 5.63 -2.81 9.36
CA ILE A 55 4.54 -3.09 8.41
C ILE A 55 3.84 -1.81 7.98
N TYR A 56 3.91 -1.44 6.71
CA TYR A 56 3.24 -0.24 6.20
C TYR A 56 1.93 -0.50 5.48
N SER A 57 1.67 -1.75 5.07
CA SER A 57 0.43 -2.12 4.41
C SER A 57 0.03 -3.54 4.76
N LEU A 58 -1.28 -3.71 4.97
CA LEU A 58 -1.92 -4.94 5.41
C LEU A 58 -3.21 -5.10 4.62
N VAL A 59 -3.46 -6.30 4.10
CA VAL A 59 -4.74 -6.68 3.50
C VAL A 59 -5.19 -7.97 4.17
N ALA A 60 -6.44 -8.00 4.64
CA ALA A 60 -7.05 -9.17 5.23
C ALA A 60 -8.16 -9.67 4.30
N MET A 61 -8.09 -10.94 3.90
CA MET A 61 -9.04 -11.57 3.01
C MET A 61 -9.14 -13.04 3.36
N ASN A 62 -10.37 -13.51 3.62
CA ASN A 62 -10.63 -14.87 4.11
C ASN A 62 -9.74 -15.16 5.34
N GLU A 63 -9.18 -16.36 5.45
CA GLU A 63 -8.32 -16.80 6.55
C GLU A 63 -6.84 -16.43 6.31
N SER A 64 -6.58 -15.25 5.72
CA SER A 64 -5.25 -14.86 5.27
C SER A 64 -4.95 -13.38 5.40
N LEU A 65 -3.68 -13.09 5.69
CA LEU A 65 -3.13 -11.73 5.75
C LEU A 65 -2.02 -11.56 4.71
N TYR A 66 -2.15 -10.55 3.87
CA TYR A 66 -1.08 -10.10 2.97
C TYR A 66 -0.37 -8.93 3.65
N ILE A 67 0.92 -9.08 3.89
CA ILE A 67 1.70 -8.21 4.76
C ILE A 67 2.87 -7.62 3.98
N CYS A 68 2.89 -6.30 3.86
CA CYS A 68 4.00 -5.56 3.28
C CYS A 68 5.10 -5.34 4.33
N ASP A 69 6.08 -6.25 4.35
CA ASP A 69 7.20 -6.30 5.29
C ASP A 69 8.35 -5.45 4.76
N ARG A 70 8.34 -4.16 5.16
CA ARG A 70 9.15 -3.13 4.50
C ARG A 70 10.64 -3.38 4.65
N ASN A 71 11.11 -3.65 5.87
CA ASN A 71 12.54 -3.77 6.14
C ASN A 71 13.10 -5.12 5.67
N ARG A 72 12.25 -6.14 5.51
CA ARG A 72 12.65 -7.39 4.86
C ARG A 72 12.44 -7.40 3.35
N HIS A 73 12.06 -6.27 2.75
CA HIS A 73 12.01 -6.11 1.30
C HIS A 73 11.13 -7.16 0.61
N ARG A 74 9.95 -7.43 1.19
CA ARG A 74 9.09 -8.53 0.73
C ARG A 74 7.62 -8.28 1.05
N VAL A 75 6.77 -9.05 0.38
CA VAL A 75 5.37 -9.24 0.76
C VAL A 75 5.18 -10.72 1.13
N ILE A 76 4.56 -10.96 2.27
CA ILE A 76 4.22 -12.32 2.72
C ILE A 76 2.71 -12.54 2.73
N LEU A 77 2.30 -13.78 2.44
CA LEU A 77 0.95 -14.29 2.66
C LEU A 77 0.98 -15.18 3.89
N TRP A 78 0.32 -14.74 4.96
CA TRP A 78 0.22 -15.44 6.24
C TRP A 78 -1.12 -16.14 6.38
N SER A 79 -1.11 -17.42 6.73
CA SER A 79 -2.32 -18.20 7.05
C SER A 79 -2.70 -18.02 8.51
N THR A 80 -3.91 -17.52 8.79
CA THR A 80 -4.38 -17.34 10.18
C THR A 80 -4.75 -18.68 10.84
N ILE A 81 -4.97 -19.74 10.05
CA ILE A 81 -5.21 -21.10 10.54
C ILE A 81 -3.90 -21.83 10.80
N GLU A 82 -3.04 -21.91 9.78
CA GLU A 82 -1.83 -22.74 9.84
C GLU A 82 -0.68 -22.07 10.58
N GLN A 83 -0.78 -20.75 10.82
CA GLN A 83 0.23 -19.94 11.50
C GLN A 83 1.61 -20.04 10.82
N ASN A 84 1.59 -20.04 9.48
CA ASN A 84 2.76 -20.05 8.64
C ASN A 84 2.64 -18.95 7.57
N PHE A 85 3.71 -18.76 6.79
CA PHE A 85 3.68 -17.82 5.69
C PHE A 85 4.40 -18.36 4.45
N THR A 86 4.04 -17.76 3.32
CA THR A 86 4.80 -17.85 2.07
C THR A 86 5.23 -16.45 1.64
N ILE A 87 6.37 -16.35 0.95
CA ILE A 87 6.79 -15.09 0.31
C ILE A 87 6.14 -15.06 -1.07
N ILE A 88 5.38 -14.00 -1.36
CA ILE A 88 4.63 -13.85 -2.61
C ILE A 88 5.17 -12.74 -3.52
N ALA A 89 6.03 -11.87 -2.99
CA ALA A 89 6.78 -10.88 -3.75
C ALA A 89 8.08 -10.50 -3.04
N GLY A 90 9.16 -10.27 -3.78
CA GLY A 90 10.47 -9.90 -3.23
C GLY A 90 11.12 -11.01 -2.40
N GLY A 91 11.79 -10.64 -1.30
CA GLY A 91 12.46 -11.57 -0.39
C GLY A 91 13.84 -12.05 -0.85
N ASN A 92 14.31 -11.61 -2.02
CA ASN A 92 15.64 -11.93 -2.56
C ASN A 92 16.69 -10.85 -2.27
N GLY A 93 16.45 -10.02 -1.25
CA GLY A 93 17.30 -8.90 -0.88
C GLY A 93 16.77 -7.54 -1.37
N SER A 94 17.49 -6.50 -0.98
CA SER A 94 17.19 -5.10 -1.32
C SER A 94 17.81 -4.74 -2.67
N GLY A 95 16.99 -4.52 -3.69
CA GLY A 95 17.46 -4.23 -5.04
C GLY A 95 16.33 -3.96 -6.02
N SER A 96 16.65 -3.84 -7.30
CA SER A 96 15.72 -3.43 -8.37
C SER A 96 15.51 -4.50 -9.45
N ARG A 97 16.09 -5.70 -9.29
CA ARG A 97 15.81 -6.81 -10.20
C ARG A 97 14.33 -7.22 -10.15
N PRO A 98 13.81 -7.94 -11.16
CA PRO A 98 12.41 -8.35 -11.19
C PRO A 98 11.96 -9.17 -9.98
N ASN A 99 12.85 -9.94 -9.33
CA ASN A 99 12.57 -10.73 -8.12
C ASN A 99 12.95 -10.02 -6.81
N GLU A 100 13.37 -8.76 -6.85
CA GLU A 100 13.81 -7.96 -5.70
C GLU A 100 12.84 -6.78 -5.46
N LEU A 101 12.79 -6.29 -4.22
CA LEU A 101 12.06 -5.09 -3.83
C LEU A 101 12.96 -4.18 -2.99
N ARG A 102 12.63 -2.89 -2.94
CA ARG A 102 13.34 -1.90 -2.13
C ARG A 102 12.36 -1.08 -1.28
N THR A 103 12.25 -1.47 -0.01
CA THR A 103 11.38 -0.88 1.02
C THR A 103 9.95 -0.67 0.50
N PRO A 104 9.24 -1.75 0.16
CA PRO A 104 7.86 -1.63 -0.29
C PRO A 104 6.98 -1.05 0.84
N GLU A 105 6.06 -0.15 0.52
CA GLU A 105 5.19 0.50 1.54
C GLU A 105 3.70 0.28 1.33
N GLY A 106 3.26 -0.07 0.12
CA GLY A 106 1.84 -0.23 -0.21
C GLY A 106 1.59 -1.47 -1.05
N ILE A 107 0.51 -2.19 -0.77
CA ILE A 107 0.06 -3.31 -1.58
C ILE A 107 -1.41 -3.19 -1.97
N PHE A 108 -1.76 -3.76 -3.11
CA PHE A 108 -3.12 -4.09 -3.49
C PHE A 108 -3.14 -5.55 -3.95
N VAL A 109 -4.14 -6.32 -3.53
CA VAL A 109 -4.29 -7.73 -3.87
C VAL A 109 -5.66 -7.92 -4.49
N ASP A 110 -5.71 -8.50 -5.68
CA ASP A 110 -6.96 -8.80 -6.36
C ASP A 110 -7.56 -10.15 -5.94
N ALA A 111 -8.75 -10.48 -6.46
CA ALA A 111 -9.44 -11.73 -6.14
C ALA A 111 -8.72 -13.00 -6.66
N ASN A 112 -7.76 -12.86 -7.59
CA ASN A 112 -6.95 -13.97 -8.10
C ASN A 112 -5.68 -14.19 -7.24
N GLY A 113 -5.41 -13.29 -6.28
CA GLY A 113 -4.17 -13.26 -5.51
C GLY A 113 -3.03 -12.54 -6.22
N ASP A 114 -3.29 -11.87 -7.35
CA ASP A 114 -2.30 -11.04 -7.99
C ASP A 114 -2.00 -9.84 -7.10
N THR A 115 -0.71 -9.60 -6.84
CA THR A 115 -0.25 -8.63 -5.85
C THR A 115 0.48 -7.49 -6.54
N TYR A 116 -0.06 -6.28 -6.41
CA TYR A 116 0.56 -5.05 -6.85
C TYR A 116 1.28 -4.42 -5.67
N VAL A 117 2.55 -4.06 -5.86
CA VAL A 117 3.43 -3.56 -4.81
C VAL A 117 3.96 -2.20 -5.21
N ALA A 118 3.77 -1.21 -4.34
CA ALA A 118 4.49 0.06 -4.40
C ALA A 118 5.94 -0.18 -3.93
N ASP A 119 6.83 -0.39 -4.90
CA ASP A 119 8.25 -0.63 -4.70
C ASP A 119 8.98 0.71 -4.47
N THR A 120 8.73 1.29 -3.30
CA THR A 120 8.90 2.72 -3.00
C THR A 120 10.26 3.29 -3.38
N LEU A 121 11.36 2.65 -2.96
CA LEU A 121 12.71 3.17 -3.25
C LEU A 121 13.25 2.78 -4.62
N ASN A 122 12.48 2.01 -5.40
CA ASN A 122 12.71 1.81 -6.84
C ASN A 122 11.72 2.62 -7.70
N HIS A 123 10.88 3.46 -7.09
CA HIS A 123 10.05 4.44 -7.79
C HIS A 123 9.14 3.84 -8.86
N ARG A 124 8.61 2.65 -8.59
CA ARG A 124 7.78 1.90 -9.53
C ARG A 124 6.65 1.16 -8.82
N ILE A 125 5.67 0.73 -9.60
CA ILE A 125 4.68 -0.28 -9.18
C ILE A 125 5.02 -1.59 -9.87
N GLN A 126 5.15 -2.66 -9.09
CA GLN A 126 5.37 -4.01 -9.58
C GLN A 126 4.11 -4.85 -9.43
N LEU A 127 3.83 -5.70 -10.41
CA LEU A 127 2.79 -6.74 -10.37
C LEU A 127 3.45 -8.10 -10.25
N TRP A 128 3.19 -8.82 -9.15
CA TRP A 128 3.42 -10.25 -9.05
C TRP A 128 2.11 -10.99 -9.34
N LYS A 129 2.10 -11.77 -10.42
CA LYS A 129 1.02 -12.73 -10.63
C LYS A 129 1.06 -13.80 -9.54
N ASN A 130 -0.09 -14.31 -9.12
CA ASN A 130 -0.14 -15.34 -8.08
C ASN A 130 0.77 -16.54 -8.44
N GLY A 131 1.72 -16.86 -7.55
CA GLY A 131 2.72 -17.91 -7.76
C GLY A 131 3.90 -17.55 -8.67
N ALA A 132 3.99 -16.31 -9.17
CA ALA A 132 5.13 -15.87 -9.96
C ALA A 132 6.38 -15.66 -9.10
N LEU A 133 7.56 -15.92 -9.69
CA LEU A 133 8.86 -15.71 -9.03
C LEU A 133 9.40 -14.28 -9.22
N GLU A 134 8.90 -13.57 -10.21
CA GLU A 134 9.36 -12.25 -10.63
C GLU A 134 8.16 -11.32 -10.87
N GLY A 135 8.37 -10.03 -10.59
CA GLY A 135 7.40 -8.98 -10.78
C GLY A 135 7.56 -8.29 -12.13
N ILE A 136 6.44 -7.78 -12.64
CA ILE A 136 6.36 -7.02 -13.88
C ILE A 136 6.18 -5.54 -13.52
N THR A 137 7.01 -4.65 -14.06
CA THR A 137 6.81 -3.20 -13.88
C THR A 137 5.56 -2.77 -14.65
N VAL A 138 4.57 -2.23 -13.94
CA VAL A 138 3.28 -1.80 -14.51
C VAL A 138 3.07 -0.28 -14.44
N ALA A 139 3.90 0.43 -13.68
CA ALA A 139 3.97 1.90 -13.68
C ALA A 139 5.32 2.39 -13.14
N GLY A 140 5.79 3.55 -13.63
CA GLY A 140 7.12 4.10 -13.32
C GLY A 140 8.17 3.71 -14.36
N ASN A 141 9.41 4.17 -14.16
CA ASN A 141 10.50 3.92 -15.09
C ASN A 141 11.01 2.48 -15.00
N GLU A 142 11.31 1.85 -16.14
CA GLU A 142 11.86 0.49 -16.20
C GLU A 142 13.22 0.39 -15.50
N ASP A 143 14.03 1.45 -15.54
CA ASP A 143 15.33 1.53 -14.88
C ASP A 143 15.24 1.87 -13.38
N SER A 144 14.03 1.94 -12.82
CA SER A 144 13.75 2.28 -11.42
C SER A 144 14.24 3.67 -10.99
N SER A 145 14.45 4.60 -11.94
CA SER A 145 14.79 5.98 -11.65
C SER A 145 13.56 6.80 -11.20
N ALA A 146 13.79 7.79 -10.32
CA ALA A 146 12.76 8.74 -9.93
C ALA A 146 12.56 9.82 -11.00
N GLY A 147 11.34 10.33 -11.11
CA GLY A 147 11.04 11.47 -11.97
C GLY A 147 9.69 12.10 -11.69
N GLN A 148 9.32 13.12 -12.47
CA GLN A 148 8.08 13.90 -12.32
C GLN A 148 7.18 13.85 -13.56
N GLY A 149 7.65 13.24 -14.65
CA GLY A 149 6.89 13.01 -15.86
C GLY A 149 5.66 12.13 -15.60
N LEU A 150 4.79 12.04 -16.61
CA LEU A 150 3.56 11.24 -16.54
C LEU A 150 3.82 9.73 -16.64
N HIS A 151 5.01 9.33 -17.09
CA HIS A 151 5.47 7.94 -17.10
C HIS A 151 6.40 7.62 -15.91
N GLU A 152 6.66 8.61 -15.05
CA GLU A 152 7.62 8.50 -13.95
C GLU A 152 6.90 8.58 -12.62
N LEU A 153 7.46 7.95 -11.59
CA LEU A 153 7.02 8.08 -10.21
C LEU A 153 8.20 8.49 -9.34
N HIS A 154 7.91 8.93 -8.13
CA HIS A 154 8.91 9.26 -7.12
C HIS A 154 8.39 8.84 -5.74
N ARG A 155 8.91 7.71 -5.27
CA ARG A 155 8.56 7.08 -3.98
C ARG A 155 7.05 6.91 -3.83
N PRO A 156 6.40 6.12 -4.71
CA PRO A 156 4.99 5.79 -4.53
C PRO A 156 4.84 5.00 -3.23
N LYS A 157 3.86 5.36 -2.38
CA LYS A 157 3.65 4.68 -1.09
C LYS A 157 2.36 3.88 -0.99
N ALA A 158 1.38 4.21 -1.81
CA ALA A 158 0.09 3.53 -1.79
C ALA A 158 -0.43 3.33 -3.19
N ILE A 159 -1.16 2.23 -3.34
CA ILE A 159 -1.87 1.86 -4.55
C ILE A 159 -3.25 1.35 -4.18
N PHE A 160 -4.26 1.75 -4.95
CA PHE A 160 -5.58 1.15 -4.94
C PHE A 160 -5.99 0.90 -6.38
N ILE A 161 -6.59 -0.25 -6.64
CA ILE A 161 -7.04 -0.61 -7.98
C ILE A 161 -8.54 -0.77 -7.95
N HIS A 162 -9.19 -0.18 -8.95
CA HIS A 162 -10.60 -0.38 -9.22
C HIS A 162 -10.75 -0.65 -10.71
N GLU A 163 -11.35 -1.80 -11.03
CA GLU A 163 -11.41 -2.33 -12.40
C GLU A 163 -9.99 -2.44 -12.98
N GLU A 164 -9.70 -1.79 -14.11
CA GLU A 164 -8.38 -1.79 -14.76
C GLU A 164 -7.57 -0.51 -14.47
N THR A 165 -7.98 0.27 -13.47
CA THR A 165 -7.36 1.55 -13.15
C THR A 165 -6.66 1.52 -11.81
N MET A 166 -5.37 1.86 -11.82
CA MET A 166 -4.57 2.12 -10.61
C MET A 166 -4.69 3.58 -10.19
N PHE A 167 -4.83 3.79 -8.90
CA PHE A 167 -4.71 5.08 -8.22
C PHE A 167 -3.47 5.00 -7.32
N ILE A 168 -2.49 5.84 -7.60
CA ILE A 168 -1.16 5.76 -6.99
C ILE A 168 -0.90 7.04 -6.20
N ALA A 169 -0.57 6.91 -4.92
CA ALA A 169 0.01 8.00 -4.14
C ALA A 169 1.48 8.14 -4.53
N ASP A 170 1.76 9.05 -5.47
CA ASP A 170 3.12 9.38 -5.90
C ASP A 170 3.72 10.39 -4.92
N SER A 171 4.10 9.87 -3.75
CA SER A 171 4.16 10.63 -2.51
C SER A 171 5.19 11.74 -2.50
N TYR A 172 6.38 11.52 -3.06
CA TYR A 172 7.41 12.56 -3.10
C TYR A 172 7.18 13.60 -4.20
N ASN A 173 6.32 13.29 -5.17
CA ASN A 173 5.80 14.27 -6.11
C ASN A 173 4.55 14.98 -5.59
N ASN A 174 4.06 14.64 -4.39
CA ASN A 174 2.90 15.26 -3.74
C ASN A 174 1.63 15.24 -4.61
N ARG A 175 1.40 14.12 -5.31
CA ARG A 175 0.29 13.98 -6.26
C ARG A 175 -0.36 12.60 -6.19
N ILE A 176 -1.59 12.51 -6.69
CA ILE A 176 -2.24 11.23 -6.99
C ILE A 176 -2.29 11.05 -8.50
N VAL A 177 -1.82 9.90 -8.97
CA VAL A 177 -1.80 9.52 -10.39
C VAL A 177 -2.85 8.45 -10.64
N LYS A 178 -3.71 8.66 -11.64
CA LYS A 178 -4.58 7.64 -12.24
C LYS A 178 -3.81 7.00 -13.39
N TRP A 179 -3.69 5.68 -13.41
CA TRP A 179 -2.91 4.95 -14.40
C TRP A 179 -3.65 3.68 -14.82
N LYS A 180 -4.01 3.56 -16.10
CA LYS A 180 -4.67 2.35 -16.61
C LYS A 180 -3.65 1.23 -16.79
N ILE A 181 -3.95 0.03 -16.32
CA ILE A 181 -3.05 -1.13 -16.43
C ILE A 181 -2.78 -1.39 -17.92
N GLY A 182 -1.49 -1.46 -18.29
CA GLY A 182 -1.03 -1.63 -19.67
C GLY A 182 -0.70 -0.33 -20.41
N ASP A 183 -1.10 0.84 -19.88
CA ASP A 183 -0.68 2.13 -20.44
C ASP A 183 0.77 2.46 -20.06
N SER A 184 1.46 3.21 -20.92
CA SER A 184 2.84 3.67 -20.70
C SER A 184 2.96 4.93 -19.85
N ARG A 185 1.84 5.57 -19.51
CA ARG A 185 1.80 6.80 -18.69
C ARG A 185 0.46 6.95 -17.97
N GLY A 186 0.49 7.60 -16.81
CA GLY A 186 -0.71 7.99 -16.08
C GLY A 186 -1.17 9.42 -16.38
N SER A 187 -2.18 9.86 -15.63
CA SER A 187 -2.66 11.24 -15.57
C SER A 187 -2.75 11.68 -14.11
N ILE A 188 -2.42 12.94 -13.84
CA ILE A 188 -2.47 13.49 -12.48
C ILE A 188 -3.91 13.94 -12.20
N ILE A 189 -4.51 13.38 -11.15
CA ILE A 189 -5.91 13.69 -10.78
C ILE A 189 -6.01 14.56 -9.52
N VAL A 190 -4.95 14.60 -8.69
CA VAL A 190 -4.83 15.49 -7.53
C VAL A 190 -3.36 15.92 -7.38
N GLY A 191 -3.09 17.18 -7.03
CA GLY A 191 -1.73 17.66 -6.81
C GLY A 191 -0.99 18.15 -8.06
N SER A 192 -1.68 18.41 -9.18
CA SER A 192 -1.10 19.05 -10.38
C SER A 192 -1.15 20.58 -10.31
N ASN A 193 -0.27 21.25 -11.09
CA ASN A 193 -0.08 22.70 -11.32
C ASN A 193 1.20 23.32 -10.73
N ASN A 194 2.32 22.60 -10.63
CA ASN A 194 3.59 23.12 -10.09
C ASN A 194 3.49 23.74 -8.69
N THR A 195 2.39 23.49 -7.96
CA THR A 195 2.22 24.04 -6.61
C THR A 195 3.04 23.29 -5.57
N GLY A 196 3.57 22.12 -5.92
CA GLY A 196 4.33 21.28 -5.00
C GLY A 196 3.54 20.96 -3.73
N ALA A 197 4.27 20.76 -2.64
CA ALA A 197 3.67 20.60 -1.32
C ALA A 197 2.94 21.88 -0.88
N GLY A 198 1.74 21.74 -0.31
CA GLY A 198 1.01 22.90 0.21
C GLY A 198 -0.31 22.55 0.88
N ASN A 199 -1.01 23.57 1.40
CA ASN A 199 -2.20 23.42 2.24
C ASN A 199 -3.53 23.70 1.52
N GLY A 200 -3.50 24.13 0.27
CA GLY A 200 -4.69 24.36 -0.56
C GLY A 200 -5.50 23.09 -0.83
N LEU A 201 -6.73 23.25 -1.35
CA LEU A 201 -7.66 22.12 -1.57
C LEU A 201 -7.07 21.04 -2.50
N ASN A 202 -6.34 21.43 -3.54
CA ASN A 202 -5.70 20.52 -4.49
C ASN A 202 -4.19 20.34 -4.26
N GLN A 203 -3.68 20.75 -3.09
CA GLN A 203 -2.28 20.58 -2.71
C GLN A 203 -2.16 19.43 -1.69
N LEU A 204 -1.23 18.52 -1.95
CA LEU A 204 -0.88 17.43 -1.04
C LEU A 204 0.51 17.66 -0.47
N ASN A 205 0.85 16.96 0.60
CA ASN A 205 2.17 16.92 1.17
C ASN A 205 2.42 15.50 1.68
N ASN A 206 3.25 14.73 0.97
CA ASN A 206 3.55 13.33 1.27
C ASN A 206 2.28 12.50 1.51
N PRO A 207 1.38 12.37 0.52
CA PRO A 207 0.20 11.51 0.65
C PRO A 207 0.66 10.06 0.86
N THR A 208 0.18 9.38 1.90
CA THR A 208 0.68 8.05 2.28
C THR A 208 -0.32 6.92 2.07
N SER A 209 -1.60 7.22 1.88
CA SER A 209 -2.64 6.22 1.65
C SER A 209 -3.79 6.81 0.86
N LEU A 210 -4.51 5.95 0.14
CA LEU A 210 -5.71 6.32 -0.60
C LEU A 210 -6.67 5.13 -0.71
N THR A 211 -7.96 5.43 -0.91
CA THR A 211 -9.00 4.42 -1.20
C THR A 211 -10.17 5.06 -1.94
N LEU A 212 -11.05 4.25 -2.52
CA LEU A 212 -12.30 4.71 -3.14
C LEU A 212 -13.51 4.27 -2.30
N ASP A 213 -14.55 5.11 -2.27
CA ASP A 213 -15.88 4.66 -1.84
C ASP A 213 -16.65 3.97 -2.99
N SER A 214 -17.83 3.42 -2.68
CA SER A 214 -18.67 2.72 -3.66
C SER A 214 -19.21 3.61 -4.79
N ASN A 215 -19.10 4.93 -4.67
CA ASN A 215 -19.47 5.88 -5.71
C ASN A 215 -18.24 6.33 -6.52
N GLY A 216 -17.05 5.78 -6.26
CA GLY A 216 -15.80 6.16 -6.91
C GLY A 216 -15.15 7.43 -6.35
N ASN A 217 -15.63 7.97 -5.22
CA ASN A 217 -14.95 9.12 -4.63
C ASN A 217 -13.64 8.70 -3.98
N LEU A 218 -12.58 9.48 -4.22
CA LEU A 218 -11.25 9.22 -3.73
C LEU A 218 -11.03 9.85 -2.36
N TYR A 219 -10.57 9.06 -1.40
CA TYR A 219 -10.11 9.50 -0.09
C TYR A 219 -8.59 9.40 -0.05
N VAL A 220 -7.92 10.48 0.36
CA VAL A 220 -6.46 10.56 0.41
C VAL A 220 -6.03 10.94 1.81
N VAL A 221 -5.11 10.17 2.40
CA VAL A 221 -4.41 10.52 3.63
C VAL A 221 -3.23 11.42 3.26
N ASN A 222 -3.36 12.71 3.57
CA ASN A 222 -2.39 13.75 3.30
C ASN A 222 -1.55 13.99 4.58
N SER A 223 -0.68 13.02 4.88
CA SER A 223 0.01 12.90 6.17
C SER A 223 0.90 14.08 6.51
N GLY A 224 1.60 14.67 5.52
CA GLY A 224 2.41 15.86 5.76
C GLY A 224 1.60 17.09 6.18
N ASN A 225 0.30 17.10 5.90
CA ASN A 225 -0.63 18.13 6.34
C ASN A 225 -1.56 17.69 7.48
N GLY A 226 -1.39 16.46 8.01
CA GLY A 226 -2.20 15.93 9.11
C GLY A 226 -3.71 15.85 8.82
N ARG A 227 -4.10 15.57 7.57
CA ARG A 227 -5.53 15.56 7.17
C ARG A 227 -5.89 14.41 6.23
N VAL A 228 -7.17 14.06 6.20
CA VAL A 228 -7.79 13.22 5.17
C VAL A 228 -8.65 14.11 4.28
N GLN A 229 -8.56 13.94 2.96
CA GLN A 229 -9.34 14.70 1.99
C GLN A 229 -10.14 13.77 1.09
N LYS A 230 -11.38 14.17 0.79
CA LYS A 230 -12.25 13.52 -0.18
C LYS A 230 -12.24 14.32 -1.49
N TYR A 231 -12.08 13.64 -2.61
CA TYR A 231 -12.14 14.17 -3.97
C TYR A 231 -13.23 13.45 -4.75
N ILE A 232 -14.07 14.22 -5.43
CA ILE A 232 -15.04 13.66 -6.39
C ILE A 232 -14.26 13.43 -7.67
N VAL A 233 -14.00 12.17 -7.99
CA VAL A 233 -13.40 11.79 -9.26
C VAL A 233 -14.57 11.60 -10.22
N ASP A 234 -14.69 12.48 -11.19
CA ASP A 234 -15.76 12.35 -12.18
C ASP A 234 -15.53 11.08 -13.01
N ASN A 235 -16.51 10.17 -13.02
CA ASN A 235 -16.46 8.91 -13.76
C ASN A 235 -16.53 9.12 -15.28
N SER A 236 -16.65 10.36 -15.76
CA SER A 236 -16.61 10.73 -17.18
C SER A 236 -15.26 10.49 -17.88
N LEU A 237 -14.26 9.95 -17.15
CA LEU A 237 -12.94 9.56 -17.66
C LEU A 237 -12.62 8.07 -17.43
N CYS A 238 -13.64 7.23 -17.23
CA CYS A 238 -13.53 5.76 -17.26
C CYS A 238 -13.92 5.23 -18.64
#